data_AF-B5Y626-F1
#
_entry.id   AF-B5Y626-F1
#
_cell.length_a   1.000
_cell.length_b   1.000
_cell.length_c   1.000
_cell.angle_alpha   90.00
_cell.angle_beta   90.00
_cell.angle_gamma   90.00
#
_symmetry.space_group_name_H-M   'P 1'
#
loop_
_entity.id
_entity.type
_entity.pdbx_description
1 polymer ?
#
loop_
_entity_poly.entity_id
_entity_poly.type
_entity_poly.pdbx_seq_one_letter_code
_entity_poly.pdbx_strand_id
1 'polypeptide(L)'
;MAQNNNKVDFHRLGSELWDIANIFRDDTLKTTEYLEEFSYFLFLKLFDEREKQREELARLDGTKFVPDLPNHLRFSTWAEKILASDGKTVKTDDGEFTIVDYVRNIFSELAEVKDHDGRDLSLFRRLFKNHIWRIRYSPTIKELIKRLKDLELEQNFDVMGRAYEFVVQKLGEQKQYGQYFTPRHIIHFMVELADPGNWGKNI
;
A
#
# COMPACT_ATOMS: atom_id res chain seq x y z
N MET A 1 12.79 -30.69 25.92
CA MET A 1 13.46 -29.73 25.02
C MET A 1 12.43 -29.29 23.99
N ALA A 2 11.76 -28.15 24.24
CA ALA A 2 10.80 -27.59 23.29
C ALA A 2 11.57 -26.67 22.34
N GLN A 3 11.71 -27.06 21.07
CA GLN A 3 12.10 -26.12 20.02
C GLN A 3 10.91 -25.19 19.79
N ASN A 4 11.02 -23.98 20.34
CA ASN A 4 10.04 -22.92 20.17
C ASN A 4 10.15 -22.42 18.72
N ASN A 5 9.34 -22.99 17.83
CA ASN A 5 9.40 -22.77 16.38
C ASN A 5 8.65 -21.48 16.00
N ASN A 6 8.99 -20.36 16.66
CA ASN A 6 8.46 -19.04 16.32
C ASN A 6 9.21 -18.46 15.10
N LYS A 7 9.29 -19.27 14.05
CA LYS A 7 9.85 -18.88 12.77
C LYS A 7 8.78 -18.01 12.11
N VAL A 8 8.95 -16.69 12.20
CA VAL A 8 7.99 -15.74 11.62
C VAL A 8 7.69 -16.16 10.18
N ASP A 9 6.40 -16.41 9.90
CA ASP A 9 5.99 -17.07 8.68
C ASP A 9 5.86 -16.06 7.52
N PHE A 10 7.00 -15.54 7.09
CA PHE A 10 7.09 -14.68 5.90
C PHE A 10 6.62 -15.41 4.63
N HIS A 11 6.61 -16.75 4.62
CA HIS A 11 6.09 -17.53 3.50
C HIS A 11 4.56 -17.45 3.44
N ARG A 12 3.86 -17.59 4.57
CA ARG A 12 2.40 -17.39 4.64
C ARG A 12 2.03 -15.99 4.21
N LEU A 13 2.68 -14.98 4.80
CA LEU A 13 2.43 -13.58 4.45
C LEU A 13 2.74 -13.30 2.98
N GLY A 14 3.88 -13.79 2.47
CA GLY A 14 4.25 -13.66 1.07
C GLY A 14 3.25 -14.31 0.12
N SER A 15 2.73 -15.49 0.48
CA SER A 15 1.66 -16.16 -0.27
C SER A 15 0.37 -15.35 -0.26
N GLU A 16 0.00 -14.77 0.87
CA GLU A 16 -1.20 -13.94 0.99
C GLU A 16 -1.08 -12.66 0.16
N LEU A 17 0.06 -11.97 0.24
CA LEU A 17 0.35 -10.80 -0.60
C LEU A 17 0.30 -11.16 -2.09
N TRP A 18 0.84 -12.33 -2.47
CA TRP A 18 0.79 -12.84 -3.84
C TRP A 18 -0.64 -13.08 -4.31
N ASP A 19 -1.47 -13.72 -3.48
CA ASP A 19 -2.87 -14.00 -3.80
C ASP A 19 -3.69 -12.72 -3.95
N ILE A 20 -3.43 -11.70 -3.12
CA ILE A 20 -4.07 -10.39 -3.24
C ILE A 20 -3.62 -9.69 -4.52
N ALA A 21 -2.32 -9.68 -4.82
CA ALA A 21 -1.80 -9.08 -6.05
C ALA A 21 -2.42 -9.70 -7.32
N ASN A 22 -2.75 -10.99 -7.28
CA ASN A 22 -3.35 -11.71 -8.41
C ASN A 22 -4.79 -11.29 -8.73
N ILE A 23 -5.49 -10.53 -7.87
CA ILE A 23 -6.84 -9.99 -8.15
C ILE A 23 -6.82 -9.14 -9.44
N PHE A 24 -5.73 -8.43 -9.70
CA PHE A 24 -5.55 -7.61 -10.89
C PHE A 24 -5.42 -8.40 -12.20
N ARG A 25 -5.22 -9.73 -12.14
CA ARG A 25 -5.24 -10.56 -13.37
C ARG A 25 -6.59 -10.49 -14.05
N ASP A 26 -7.66 -10.40 -13.27
CA ASP A 26 -9.02 -10.27 -13.76
C ASP A 26 -9.26 -8.89 -14.40
N ASP A 27 -8.42 -7.90 -14.07
CA ASP A 27 -8.39 -6.58 -14.70
C ASP A 27 -7.62 -6.54 -16.02
N THR A 28 -7.14 -7.69 -16.52
CA THR A 28 -6.36 -7.83 -17.76
C THR A 28 -5.07 -7.00 -17.78
N LEU A 29 -4.47 -6.76 -16.62
CA LEU A 29 -3.12 -6.17 -16.47
C LEU A 29 -2.04 -7.22 -16.76
N LYS A 30 -0.90 -6.78 -17.32
CA LYS A 30 0.27 -7.66 -17.45
C LYS A 30 0.88 -7.93 -16.08
N THR A 31 1.63 -9.03 -15.98
CA THR A 31 2.21 -9.52 -14.72
C THR A 31 3.04 -8.48 -13.96
N THR A 32 3.85 -7.69 -14.66
CA THR A 32 4.66 -6.63 -14.07
C THR A 32 3.86 -5.39 -13.69
N GLU A 33 2.77 -5.12 -14.43
CA GLU A 33 1.91 -3.95 -14.22
C GLU A 33 1.09 -4.14 -12.94
N TYR A 34 0.54 -5.33 -12.70
CA TYR A 34 -0.24 -5.52 -11.49
C TYR A 34 0.58 -5.52 -10.19
N LEU A 35 1.84 -5.97 -10.22
CA LEU A 35 2.69 -5.86 -9.03
C LEU A 35 2.92 -4.39 -8.68
N GLU A 36 3.21 -3.57 -9.69
CA GLU A 36 3.40 -2.14 -9.51
C GLU A 36 2.15 -1.50 -8.89
N GLU A 37 0.96 -1.74 -9.46
CA GLU A 37 -0.30 -1.24 -8.89
C GLU A 37 -0.49 -1.74 -7.45
N PHE A 38 -0.41 -3.05 -7.21
CA PHE A 38 -0.55 -3.66 -5.88
C PHE A 38 0.36 -3.01 -4.84
N SER A 39 1.59 -2.70 -5.23
CA SER A 39 2.58 -2.12 -4.34
C SER A 39 2.22 -0.71 -3.88
N TYR A 40 1.60 0.10 -4.73
CA TYR A 40 1.09 1.42 -4.31
C TYR A 40 0.02 1.28 -3.23
N PHE A 41 -0.94 0.36 -3.39
CA PHE A 41 -1.97 0.12 -2.38
C PHE A 41 -1.39 -0.44 -1.09
N LEU A 42 -0.46 -1.40 -1.19
CA LEU A 42 0.21 -1.98 -0.04
C LEU A 42 1.02 -0.93 0.73
N PHE A 43 1.71 -0.03 0.03
CA PHE A 43 2.42 1.10 0.63
C PHE A 43 1.48 2.00 1.45
N LEU A 44 0.35 2.40 0.87
CA LEU A 44 -0.63 3.25 1.56
C LEU A 44 -1.22 2.57 2.80
N LYS A 45 -1.52 1.27 2.70
CA LYS A 45 -1.99 0.46 3.83
C LYS A 45 -0.92 0.35 4.92
N LEU A 46 0.34 0.04 4.58
CA LEU A 46 1.45 -0.04 5.54
C LEU A 46 1.67 1.29 6.28
N PHE A 47 1.65 2.40 5.53
CA PHE A 47 1.80 3.73 6.11
C PHE A 47 0.69 4.04 7.11
N ASP A 48 -0.58 3.78 6.73
CA ASP A 48 -1.73 4.04 7.58
C ASP A 48 -1.76 3.14 8.84
N GLU A 49 -1.32 1.87 8.76
CA GLU A 49 -1.18 1.02 9.95
C GLU A 49 -0.16 1.58 10.95
N ARG A 50 0.96 2.12 10.46
CA ARG A 50 1.94 2.80 11.31
C ARG A 50 1.36 4.08 11.93
N GLU A 51 0.57 4.84 11.18
CA GLU A 51 -0.14 6.01 11.72
C GLU A 51 -1.10 5.63 12.85
N LYS A 52 -1.89 4.55 12.67
CA LYS A 52 -2.80 4.05 13.71
C LYS A 52 -2.07 3.60 14.98
N GLN A 53 -0.89 3.00 14.85
CA GLN A 53 -0.08 2.63 16.02
C GLN A 53 0.43 3.86 16.76
N ARG A 54 0.90 4.87 16.03
CA ARG A 54 1.30 6.15 16.64
C ARG A 54 0.13 6.83 17.33
N GLU A 55 -1.05 6.79 16.71
CA GLU A 55 -2.31 7.31 17.27
C GLU A 55 -2.67 6.59 18.57
N GLU A 56 -2.59 5.25 18.59
CA GLU A 56 -2.86 4.44 19.78
C GLU A 56 -1.82 4.68 20.89
N LEU A 57 -0.53 4.75 20.57
CA LEU A 57 0.52 5.09 21.54
C LEU A 57 0.30 6.49 22.13
N ALA A 58 0.00 7.48 21.30
CA ALA A 58 -0.29 8.82 21.77
C ALA A 58 -1.52 8.84 22.70
N ARG A 59 -2.55 8.05 22.38
CA ARG A 59 -3.75 7.88 23.22
C ARG A 59 -3.40 7.28 24.59
N LEU A 60 -2.53 6.26 24.62
CA LEU A 60 -2.07 5.63 25.87
C LEU A 60 -1.20 6.57 26.71
N ASP A 61 -0.34 7.35 26.06
CA ASP A 61 0.54 8.31 26.71
C ASP A 61 -0.15 9.64 27.07
N GLY A 62 -1.43 9.81 26.68
CA GLY A 62 -2.18 11.05 26.87
C GLY A 62 -1.63 12.25 26.07
N THR A 63 -0.91 11.98 24.98
CA THR A 63 -0.34 13.01 24.11
C THR A 63 -1.20 13.24 22.87
N LYS A 64 -1.03 14.40 22.22
CA LYS A 64 -1.78 14.73 21.00
C LYS A 64 -1.16 13.99 19.80
N PHE A 65 -1.96 13.14 19.15
CA PHE A 65 -1.63 12.61 17.83
C PHE A 65 -1.90 13.66 16.74
N VAL A 66 -1.01 13.72 15.76
CA VAL A 66 -1.16 14.50 14.53
C VAL A 66 -0.79 13.59 13.37
N PRO A 67 -1.71 13.34 12.42
CA PRO A 67 -1.43 12.49 11.27
C PRO A 67 -0.47 13.18 10.32
N ASP A 68 0.37 12.40 9.66
CA ASP A 68 1.31 12.89 8.66
C ASP A 68 0.58 13.18 7.34
N LEU A 69 -0.46 12.41 6.99
CA LEU A 69 -1.34 12.70 5.85
C LEU A 69 -2.64 13.39 6.29
N PRO A 70 -3.20 14.29 5.46
CA PRO A 70 -4.59 14.72 5.63
C PRO A 70 -5.53 13.51 5.72
N ASN A 71 -6.51 13.58 6.62
CA ASN A 71 -7.37 12.44 6.94
C ASN A 71 -8.05 11.81 5.72
N HIS A 72 -8.42 12.57 4.69
CA HIS A 72 -9.07 12.04 3.49
C HIS A 72 -8.13 11.24 2.59
N LEU A 73 -6.81 11.41 2.70
CA LEU A 73 -5.80 10.67 1.95
C LEU A 73 -5.31 9.41 2.68
N ARG A 74 -5.62 9.26 3.98
CA ARG A 74 -5.30 8.05 4.75
C ARG A 74 -6.03 6.82 4.19
N PHE A 75 -5.31 5.71 4.03
CA PHE A 75 -5.82 4.48 3.43
C PHE A 75 -7.16 4.04 4.04
N SER A 76 -7.25 3.93 5.37
CA SER A 76 -8.49 3.49 6.02
C SER A 76 -9.70 4.36 5.68
N THR A 77 -9.51 5.68 5.57
CA THR A 77 -10.60 6.63 5.36
C THR A 77 -11.29 6.42 4.02
N TRP A 78 -10.53 6.41 2.93
CA TRP A 78 -11.10 6.25 1.60
C TRP A 78 -11.42 4.79 1.29
N ALA A 79 -10.70 3.82 1.88
CA ALA A 79 -11.04 2.40 1.79
C ALA A 79 -12.41 2.11 2.40
N GLU A 80 -12.71 2.67 3.58
CA GLU A 80 -14.01 2.49 4.23
C GLU A 80 -15.16 3.03 3.37
N LYS A 81 -14.99 4.20 2.75
CA LYS A 81 -15.96 4.76 1.80
C LYS A 81 -16.22 3.82 0.61
N ILE A 82 -15.19 3.19 0.06
CA ILE A 82 -15.33 2.21 -1.02
C ILE A 82 -16.08 0.97 -0.53
N LEU A 83 -15.78 0.46 0.67
CA LEU A 83 -16.42 -0.73 1.20
C LEU A 83 -17.90 -0.50 1.55
N ALA A 84 -18.24 0.71 2.02
CA ALA A 84 -19.60 1.14 2.30
C ALA A 84 -20.42 1.48 1.04
N SER A 85 -19.79 1.56 -0.14
CA SER A 85 -20.46 1.86 -1.41
C SER A 85 -21.34 0.71 -1.92
N ASP A 86 -22.16 1.02 -2.93
CA ASP A 86 -22.94 0.05 -3.72
C ASP A 86 -22.07 -0.86 -4.62
N GLY A 87 -20.75 -0.64 -4.66
CA GLY A 87 -19.81 -1.38 -5.51
C GLY A 87 -19.60 -0.78 -6.90
N LYS A 88 -20.22 0.37 -7.20
CA LYS A 88 -20.06 1.11 -8.45
C LYS A 88 -19.51 2.51 -8.20
N THR A 89 -20.10 3.24 -7.26
CA THR A 89 -19.80 4.66 -7.05
C THR A 89 -19.56 5.01 -5.59
N VAL A 90 -18.70 6.00 -5.36
CA VAL A 90 -18.44 6.60 -4.04
C VAL A 90 -19.02 8.00 -4.03
N LYS A 91 -19.84 8.29 -3.01
CA LYS A 91 -20.39 9.62 -2.78
C LYS A 91 -19.48 10.41 -1.84
N THR A 92 -19.20 11.64 -2.24
CA THR A 92 -18.37 12.61 -1.54
C THR A 92 -19.09 13.95 -1.52
N ASP A 93 -18.56 14.92 -0.77
CA ASP A 93 -19.12 16.27 -0.75
C ASP A 93 -19.01 16.97 -2.12
N ASP A 94 -18.02 16.57 -2.94
CA ASP A 94 -17.76 17.09 -4.28
C ASP A 94 -18.55 16.37 -5.40
N GLY A 95 -19.31 15.33 -5.05
CA GLY A 95 -20.15 14.57 -5.98
C GLY A 95 -20.02 13.06 -5.89
N GLU A 96 -20.50 12.38 -6.93
CA GLU A 96 -20.52 10.92 -7.04
C GLU A 96 -19.56 10.46 -8.14
N PHE A 97 -18.59 9.62 -7.77
CA PHE A 97 -17.53 9.16 -8.66
C PHE A 97 -17.59 7.66 -8.82
N THR A 98 -17.18 7.11 -9.96
CA THR A 98 -16.88 5.67 -10.03
C THR A 98 -15.77 5.33 -9.03
N ILE A 99 -15.72 4.09 -8.52
CA ILE A 99 -14.63 3.69 -7.61
C ILE A 99 -13.26 3.90 -8.27
N VAL A 100 -13.15 3.65 -9.58
CA VAL A 100 -11.92 3.88 -10.36
C VAL A 100 -11.52 5.35 -10.34
N ASP A 101 -12.43 6.26 -10.67
CA ASP A 101 -12.12 7.69 -10.71
C ASP A 101 -11.85 8.25 -9.31
N TYR A 102 -12.58 7.76 -8.30
CA TYR A 102 -12.36 8.13 -6.91
C TYR A 102 -10.93 7.82 -6.46
N VAL A 103 -10.44 6.58 -6.69
CA VAL A 103 -9.08 6.21 -6.30
C VAL A 103 -8.03 6.90 -7.17
N ARG A 104 -8.29 7.10 -8.47
CA ARG A 104 -7.40 7.88 -9.33
C ARG A 104 -7.23 9.32 -8.84
N ASN A 105 -8.30 9.93 -8.35
CA ASN A 105 -8.24 11.27 -7.75
C ASN A 105 -7.39 11.28 -6.48
N ILE A 106 -7.56 10.30 -5.59
CA ILE A 106 -6.69 10.14 -4.41
C ILE A 106 -5.21 10.04 -4.80
N PHE A 107 -4.87 9.24 -5.82
CA PHE A 107 -3.49 9.12 -6.30
C PHE A 107 -2.97 10.44 -6.87
N SER A 108 -3.82 11.19 -7.57
CA SER A 108 -3.48 12.51 -8.10
C SER A 108 -3.27 13.55 -6.99
N GLU A 109 -4.07 13.50 -5.92
CA GLU A 109 -3.87 14.35 -4.74
C GLU A 109 -2.59 13.99 -3.98
N LEU A 110 -2.27 12.69 -3.86
CA LEU A 110 -1.01 12.24 -3.25
C LEU A 110 0.22 12.69 -4.04
N ALA A 111 0.12 12.79 -5.37
CA ALA A 111 1.19 13.30 -6.22
C ALA A 111 1.55 14.77 -5.95
N GLU A 112 0.58 15.57 -5.52
CA GLU A 112 0.71 17.01 -5.28
C GLU A 112 0.51 17.37 -3.80
N VAL A 113 0.54 16.38 -2.90
CA VAL A 113 0.28 16.59 -1.47
C VAL A 113 1.30 17.56 -0.88
N LYS A 114 0.80 18.59 -0.20
CA LYS A 114 1.65 19.56 0.51
C LYS A 114 2.10 18.98 1.84
N ASP A 115 3.28 19.38 2.29
CA ASP A 115 3.74 19.07 3.65
C ASP A 115 2.67 19.46 4.67
N HIS A 116 2.47 18.60 5.66
CA HIS A 116 1.35 18.68 6.58
C HIS A 116 1.86 18.62 8.02
N ASP A 117 1.46 19.59 8.84
CA ASP A 117 1.84 19.68 10.27
C ASP A 117 3.35 19.49 10.55
N GLY A 118 4.18 20.07 9.68
CA GLY A 118 5.65 20.01 9.79
C GLY A 118 6.27 18.68 9.34
N ARG A 119 5.51 17.81 8.66
CA ARG A 119 5.98 16.57 8.05
C ARG A 119 6.29 16.76 6.58
N ASP A 120 7.48 16.34 6.16
CA ASP A 120 7.85 16.28 4.74
C ASP A 120 7.14 15.11 4.06
N LEU A 121 6.35 15.41 3.02
CA LEU A 121 5.64 14.43 2.21
C LEU A 121 6.25 14.27 0.80
N SER A 122 7.51 14.64 0.62
CA SER A 122 8.25 14.52 -0.64
C SER A 122 8.28 13.11 -1.20
N LEU A 123 8.26 12.09 -0.32
CA LEU A 123 8.15 10.70 -0.71
C LEU A 123 6.84 10.41 -1.47
N PHE A 124 5.70 10.85 -0.95
CA PHE A 124 4.41 10.67 -1.64
C PHE A 124 4.42 11.37 -3.00
N ARG A 125 4.88 12.62 -3.05
CA ARG A 125 5.02 13.33 -4.33
C ARG A 125 5.89 12.56 -5.32
N ARG A 126 7.07 12.07 -4.89
CA ARG A 126 7.97 11.26 -5.74
C ARG A 126 7.31 9.97 -6.24
N LEU A 127 6.57 9.28 -5.37
CA LEU A 127 5.92 8.01 -5.67
C LEU A 127 4.80 8.15 -6.69
N PHE A 128 3.92 9.12 -6.48
CA PHE A 128 2.65 9.22 -7.20
C PHE A 128 2.72 10.15 -8.42
N LYS A 129 3.70 11.07 -8.51
CA LYS A 129 3.78 12.06 -9.61
C LYS A 129 3.91 11.47 -11.01
N ASN A 130 4.61 10.34 -11.14
CA ASN A 130 4.79 9.66 -12.42
C ASN A 130 3.98 8.36 -12.51
N HIS A 131 3.06 8.13 -11.57
CA HIS A 131 2.19 6.95 -11.62
C HIS A 131 1.30 7.02 -12.86
N ILE A 132 1.26 5.92 -13.61
CA ILE A 132 0.37 5.76 -14.75
C ILE A 132 -0.76 4.87 -14.30
N TRP A 133 -1.96 5.42 -14.19
CA TRP A 133 -3.14 4.66 -13.79
C TRP A 133 -3.54 3.63 -14.84
N ARG A 134 -3.57 2.34 -14.48
CA ARG A 134 -3.90 1.24 -15.42
C ARG A 134 -5.15 0.45 -15.09
N ILE A 135 -5.67 0.57 -13.87
CA ILE A 135 -6.79 -0.23 -13.35
C ILE A 135 -8.11 0.21 -14.01
N ARG A 136 -8.89 -0.72 -14.55
CA ARG A 136 -10.09 -0.42 -15.33
C ARG A 136 -11.38 -0.70 -14.59
N TYR A 137 -11.41 -1.66 -13.66
CA TYR A 137 -12.66 -2.15 -13.11
C TYR A 137 -12.83 -1.82 -11.61
N SER A 138 -13.98 -1.21 -11.30
CA SER A 138 -14.39 -0.92 -9.93
C SER A 138 -14.49 -2.17 -9.03
N PRO A 139 -15.02 -3.32 -9.51
CA PRO A 139 -15.00 -4.57 -8.74
C PRO A 139 -13.60 -5.03 -8.32
N THR A 140 -12.60 -4.90 -9.19
CA THR A 140 -11.20 -5.25 -8.89
C THR A 140 -10.69 -4.45 -7.69
N ILE A 141 -10.90 -3.13 -7.71
CA ILE A 141 -10.46 -2.24 -6.63
C ILE A 141 -11.21 -2.57 -5.34
N LYS A 142 -12.52 -2.81 -5.41
CA LYS A 142 -13.30 -3.14 -4.21
C LYS A 142 -12.84 -4.45 -3.56
N GLU A 143 -12.59 -5.49 -4.36
CA GLU A 143 -12.06 -6.76 -3.85
C GLU A 143 -10.63 -6.61 -3.31
N LEU A 144 -9.77 -5.87 -4.00
CA LEU A 144 -8.43 -5.54 -3.51
C LEU A 144 -8.48 -4.86 -2.13
N ILE A 145 -9.30 -3.80 -2.01
CA ILE A 145 -9.41 -3.04 -0.76
C ILE A 145 -9.98 -3.89 0.37
N LYS A 146 -10.97 -4.74 0.08
CA LYS A 146 -11.50 -5.70 1.05
C LYS A 146 -10.39 -6.62 1.56
N ARG A 147 -9.61 -7.22 0.67
CA ARG A 147 -8.54 -8.15 1.03
C ARG A 147 -7.38 -7.47 1.76
N LEU A 148 -7.00 -6.26 1.35
CA LEU A 148 -5.97 -5.46 2.03
C LEU A 148 -6.42 -4.95 3.40
N LYS A 149 -7.71 -4.71 3.60
CA LYS A 149 -8.24 -4.33 4.91
C LYS A 149 -8.09 -5.47 5.92
N ASP A 150 -8.41 -6.69 5.50
CA ASP A 150 -8.38 -7.89 6.33
C ASP A 150 -6.96 -8.47 6.50
N LEU A 151 -6.00 -8.01 5.67
CA LEU A 151 -4.60 -8.41 5.74
C LEU A 151 -3.95 -7.96 7.06
N GLU A 152 -3.52 -8.94 7.85
CA GLU A 152 -2.70 -8.72 9.04
C GLU A 152 -1.25 -8.46 8.64
N LEU A 153 -0.78 -7.23 8.88
CA LEU A 153 0.58 -6.82 8.55
C LEU A 153 1.53 -7.00 9.73
N GLU A 154 2.73 -7.48 9.42
CA GLU A 154 3.75 -7.69 10.44
C GLU A 154 4.51 -6.42 10.77
N GLN A 155 4.69 -6.19 12.07
CA GLN A 155 5.43 -5.04 12.59
C GLN A 155 6.92 -5.13 12.31
N ASN A 156 7.40 -6.34 12.07
CA ASN A 156 8.79 -6.56 11.72
C ASN A 156 9.01 -6.30 10.22
N PHE A 157 9.62 -5.16 9.90
CA PHE A 157 9.93 -4.78 8.53
C PHE A 157 10.82 -5.78 7.78
N ASP A 158 11.69 -6.52 8.47
CA ASP A 158 12.50 -7.58 7.86
C ASP A 158 11.63 -8.76 7.40
N VAL A 159 10.55 -9.04 8.12
CA VAL A 159 9.55 -10.04 7.73
C VAL A 159 8.72 -9.55 6.54
N MET A 160 8.28 -8.29 6.58
CA MET A 160 7.57 -7.66 5.45
C MET A 160 8.44 -7.63 4.19
N GLY A 161 9.72 -7.28 4.32
CA GLY A 161 10.69 -7.29 3.23
C GLY A 161 10.83 -8.67 2.60
N ARG A 162 11.05 -9.72 3.41
CA ARG A 162 11.12 -11.10 2.93
C ARG A 162 9.81 -11.59 2.30
N ALA A 163 8.66 -11.20 2.87
CA ALA A 163 7.36 -11.55 2.31
C ALA A 163 7.14 -10.88 0.94
N TYR A 164 7.55 -9.63 0.77
CA TYR A 164 7.49 -8.95 -0.52
C TYR A 164 8.50 -9.51 -1.52
N GLU A 165 9.72 -9.85 -1.08
CA GLU A 165 10.70 -10.55 -1.92
C GLU A 165 10.15 -11.89 -2.44
N PHE A 166 9.39 -12.62 -1.63
CA PHE A 166 8.68 -13.82 -2.07
C PHE A 166 7.69 -13.52 -3.20
N VAL A 167 6.91 -12.45 -3.12
CA VAL A 167 6.00 -12.00 -4.19
C VAL A 167 6.79 -11.69 -5.47
N VAL A 168 7.91 -10.97 -5.35
CA VAL A 168 8.80 -10.65 -6.49
C VAL A 168 9.38 -11.92 -7.12
N GLN A 169 9.82 -12.88 -6.32
CA GLN A 169 10.31 -14.17 -6.81
C GLN A 169 9.21 -14.94 -7.55
N LYS A 170 8.00 -14.99 -6.99
CA LYS A 170 6.85 -15.65 -7.63
C LYS A 170 6.48 -15.05 -8.98
N LEU A 171 6.61 -13.74 -9.16
CA LEU A 171 6.45 -13.09 -10.46
C LEU A 171 7.51 -13.53 -11.46
N GLY A 172 8.77 -13.60 -11.02
CA GLY A 172 9.88 -14.07 -11.84
C GLY A 172 9.70 -15.50 -12.32
N GLU A 173 9.09 -16.36 -11.49
CA GLU A 173 8.77 -17.76 -11.84
C GLU A 173 7.68 -17.87 -12.93
N GLN A 174 6.81 -16.88 -13.11
CA GLN A 174 5.62 -17.03 -13.96
C GLN A 174 5.86 -16.96 -15.47
N LYS A 175 6.89 -16.28 -16.01
CA LYS A 175 7.34 -16.40 -17.43
C LYS A 175 8.78 -15.86 -17.66
N GLN A 176 9.62 -16.67 -18.30
CA GLN A 176 10.48 -16.38 -19.48
C GLN A 176 11.12 -14.98 -19.68
N TYR A 177 11.53 -14.28 -18.62
CA TYR A 177 12.28 -13.02 -18.74
C TYR A 177 13.42 -13.00 -17.73
N GLY A 178 14.57 -13.55 -18.13
CA GLY A 178 15.75 -13.71 -17.29
C GLY A 178 16.45 -12.42 -16.87
N GLN A 179 15.95 -11.21 -17.17
CA GLN A 179 16.70 -9.97 -16.91
C GLN A 179 15.87 -8.70 -16.63
N TYR A 180 14.54 -8.76 -16.52
CA TYR A 180 13.76 -7.53 -16.35
C TYR A 180 12.97 -7.50 -15.04
N PHE A 181 13.45 -6.60 -14.18
CA PHE A 181 12.63 -5.71 -13.36
C PHE A 181 12.06 -6.27 -12.05
N THR A 182 12.86 -6.14 -11.00
CA THR A 182 12.33 -5.50 -9.80
C THR A 182 12.23 -4.01 -10.13
N PRO A 183 11.09 -3.33 -9.98
CA PRO A 183 11.15 -1.89 -9.86
C PRO A 183 11.87 -1.63 -8.53
N ARG A 184 13.21 -1.42 -8.60
CA ARG A 184 14.09 -1.20 -7.45
C ARG A 184 13.55 -0.12 -6.50
N HIS A 185 12.71 0.76 -7.05
CA HIS A 185 11.98 1.77 -6.32
C HIS A 185 11.10 1.16 -5.21
N ILE A 186 10.29 0.11 -5.45
CA ILE A 186 9.33 -0.42 -4.45
C ILE A 186 9.99 -1.10 -3.25
N ILE A 187 11.03 -1.92 -3.50
CA ILE A 187 11.81 -2.52 -2.40
C ILE A 187 12.50 -1.42 -1.59
N HIS A 188 13.08 -0.42 -2.26
CA HIS A 188 13.68 0.72 -1.57
C HIS A 188 12.63 1.49 -0.74
N PHE A 189 11.39 1.59 -1.21
CA PHE A 189 10.30 2.25 -0.50
C PHE A 189 9.79 1.48 0.72
N MET A 190 9.74 0.15 0.66
CA MET A 190 9.48 -0.68 1.85
C MET A 190 10.61 -0.54 2.89
N VAL A 191 11.86 -0.38 2.43
CA VAL A 191 13.01 -0.10 3.30
C VAL A 191 12.97 1.34 3.86
N GLU A 192 12.56 2.34 3.08
CA GLU A 192 12.36 3.72 3.55
C GLU A 192 11.22 3.84 4.59
N LEU A 193 10.16 3.03 4.47
CA LEU A 193 9.09 2.94 5.48
C LEU A 193 9.59 2.33 6.80
N ALA A 194 10.57 1.43 6.73
CA ALA A 194 11.17 0.73 7.87
C ALA A 194 12.10 1.60 8.71
N ASP A 195 12.74 2.60 8.12
CA ASP A 195 13.69 3.48 8.80
C ASP A 195 13.36 4.98 8.58
N PRO A 196 12.48 5.55 9.43
CA PRO A 196 12.10 6.94 9.29
C PRO A 196 13.18 7.96 9.67
N GLY A 197 14.30 7.54 10.25
CA GLY A 197 15.39 8.43 10.67
C GLY A 197 16.28 8.91 9.51
N ASN A 198 16.17 8.30 8.33
CA ASN A 198 17.00 8.55 7.16
C ASN A 198 16.28 9.25 6.00
N TRP A 199 15.14 9.89 6.27
CA TRP A 199 14.38 10.62 5.25
C TRP A 199 15.28 11.69 4.60
N GLY A 200 15.61 11.48 3.33
CA GLY A 200 16.38 12.43 2.51
C GLY A 200 17.92 12.35 2.60
N LYS A 201 18.53 11.32 3.19
CA LYS A 201 20.00 11.28 3.34
C LYS A 201 20.79 10.47 2.31
N ASN A 202 20.15 9.62 1.50
CA ASN A 202 20.88 8.74 0.60
C ASN A 202 20.23 8.61 -0.78
N ILE A 203 20.05 9.72 -1.52
CA ILE A 203 20.18 9.73 -2.99
C ILE A 203 20.56 11.13 -3.47
#